data_AF-A0A212KBP1-F1
#
_entry.id   AF-A0A212KBP1-F1
#
_cell.length_a   1.000
_cell.length_b   1.000
_cell.length_c   1.000
_cell.angle_alpha   90.00
_cell.angle_beta   90.00
_cell.angle_gamma   90.00
#
_symmetry.space_group_name_H-M   'P 1'
#
loop_
_entity.id
_entity.type
_entity.pdbx_description
1 polymer ?
#
loop_
_entity_poly.entity_id
_entity_poly.type
_entity_poly.pdbx_seq_one_letter_code
_entity_poly.pdbx_strand_id
1 'polypeptide(L)'
;MFAVLDPATGKPRLILSGRRLVTPAGETLSDAALLSRAELVARGVYPVTDPGQPDPALYRVTGQRVQIADDGATLVYDAEPIPAAEVRVAKIAAIKAAADALLTPTDWLVIRAAETAAPIPATTVAYRGAVRAASNAAEAAVAAAGDDAAAILAVTPEWPELPASTTEGTSE
;
A
#
# COMPACT_ATOMS: atom_id res chain seq x y z
N MET A 1 -11.15 5.74 -19.66
CA MET A 1 -11.24 4.34 -20.17
C MET A 1 -12.63 4.12 -20.74
N PHE A 2 -12.79 3.16 -21.65
CA PHE A 2 -14.06 2.86 -22.28
C PHE A 2 -14.34 1.36 -22.24
N ALA A 3 -15.61 0.98 -22.24
CA ALA A 3 -16.04 -0.39 -22.39
C ALA A 3 -16.89 -0.53 -23.64
N VAL A 4 -16.62 -1.60 -24.39
CA VAL A 4 -17.31 -1.91 -25.63
C VAL A 4 -17.91 -3.30 -25.52
N LEU A 5 -19.18 -3.45 -25.89
CA LEU A 5 -19.81 -4.76 -25.94
C LEU A 5 -19.21 -5.60 -27.07
N ASP A 6 -18.79 -6.82 -26.75
CA ASP A 6 -18.40 -7.77 -27.77
C ASP A 6 -19.63 -8.23 -28.57
N PRO A 7 -19.62 -8.13 -29.91
CA PRO A 7 -20.80 -8.42 -30.72
C PRO A 7 -21.20 -9.90 -30.74
N ALA A 8 -20.26 -10.81 -30.46
CA ALA A 8 -20.52 -12.26 -30.44
C ALA A 8 -21.02 -12.74 -29.08
N THR A 9 -20.52 -12.17 -27.99
CA THR A 9 -20.79 -12.65 -26.62
C THR A 9 -21.65 -11.71 -25.78
N GLY A 10 -21.84 -10.47 -26.22
CA GLY A 10 -22.52 -9.42 -25.46
C GLY A 10 -21.77 -8.98 -24.20
N LYS A 11 -20.55 -9.48 -23.95
CA LYS A 11 -19.77 -9.15 -22.76
C LYS A 11 -19.01 -7.84 -22.95
N PRO A 12 -18.90 -6.99 -21.91
CA PRO A 12 -18.11 -5.77 -22.00
C PRO A 12 -16.62 -6.08 -22.03
N ARG A 13 -15.89 -5.43 -22.94
CA ARG A 13 -14.43 -5.45 -23.03
C ARG A 13 -13.87 -4.07 -22.68
N LEU A 14 -12.92 -4.03 -21.76
CA LEU A 14 -12.22 -2.80 -21.36
C LEU A 14 -11.23 -2.36 -22.46
N ILE A 15 -11.27 -1.07 -22.79
CA ILE A 15 -10.37 -0.42 -23.74
C ILE A 15 -9.77 0.80 -23.02
N LEU A 16 -8.45 0.85 -22.93
CA LEU A 16 -7.74 1.89 -22.16
C LEU A 16 -7.60 3.22 -22.91
N SER A 17 -7.91 3.23 -24.22
CA SER A 17 -7.74 4.39 -25.11
C SER A 17 -9.02 4.73 -25.88
N GLY A 18 -9.32 6.02 -26.03
CA GLY A 18 -10.43 6.54 -26.84
C GLY A 18 -10.07 6.89 -28.28
N ARG A 19 -8.78 6.86 -28.67
CA ARG A 19 -8.27 7.39 -29.95
C ARG A 19 -8.54 6.52 -31.18
N ARG A 20 -8.95 5.27 -31.00
CA ARG A 20 -9.31 4.38 -32.11
C ARG A 20 -10.14 3.22 -31.56
N LEU A 21 -11.40 3.49 -31.35
CA LEU A 21 -12.32 2.54 -30.73
C LEU A 21 -13.25 1.98 -31.81
N VAL A 22 -13.38 0.65 -31.88
CA VAL A 22 -14.33 -0.01 -32.78
C VAL A 22 -15.59 -0.35 -31.99
N THR A 23 -16.75 0.11 -32.46
CA THR A 23 -18.05 -0.15 -31.84
C THR A 23 -18.49 -1.60 -32.10
N PRO A 24 -19.50 -2.13 -31.39
CA PRO A 24 -20.02 -3.47 -31.65
C PRO A 24 -20.58 -3.63 -33.07
N ALA A 25 -21.06 -2.53 -33.67
CA ALA A 25 -21.53 -2.49 -35.05
C ALA A 25 -20.40 -2.40 -36.10
N GLY A 26 -19.13 -2.34 -35.67
CA GLY A 26 -17.96 -2.25 -36.56
C GLY A 26 -17.58 -0.83 -36.98
N GLU A 27 -18.26 0.21 -36.49
CA GLU A 27 -17.89 1.62 -36.73
C GLU A 27 -16.58 1.95 -36.00
N THR A 28 -15.69 2.71 -36.65
CA THR A 28 -14.47 3.21 -35.99
C THR A 28 -14.69 4.65 -35.51
N LEU A 29 -14.55 4.86 -34.21
CA LEU A 29 -14.53 6.17 -33.57
C LEU A 29 -13.08 6.66 -33.45
N SER A 30 -12.79 7.80 -34.07
CA SER A 30 -11.44 8.42 -34.06
C SER A 30 -11.10 9.10 -32.74
N ASP A 31 -12.08 9.66 -32.04
CA ASP A 31 -11.89 10.11 -30.66
C ASP A 31 -13.21 10.04 -29.89
N ALA A 32 -13.34 9.00 -29.07
CA ALA A 32 -14.52 8.81 -28.23
C ALA A 32 -14.67 9.92 -27.16
N ALA A 33 -13.60 10.62 -26.79
CA ALA A 33 -13.67 11.67 -25.77
C ALA A 33 -14.36 12.95 -26.26
N LEU A 34 -14.52 13.11 -27.58
CA LEU A 34 -15.20 14.26 -28.18
C LEU A 34 -16.72 14.06 -28.30
N LEU A 35 -17.22 12.84 -28.08
CA LEU A 35 -18.63 12.52 -28.17
C LEU A 35 -19.32 12.67 -26.81
N SER A 36 -20.59 13.05 -26.83
CA SER A 36 -21.39 13.04 -25.62
C SER A 36 -21.60 11.61 -25.11
N ARG A 37 -21.86 11.49 -23.81
CA ARG A 37 -22.12 10.20 -23.18
C ARG A 37 -23.28 9.45 -23.85
N ALA A 38 -24.37 10.15 -24.15
CA ALA A 38 -25.53 9.57 -24.83
C ALA A 38 -25.17 9.03 -26.22
N GLU A 39 -24.33 9.73 -26.98
CA GLU A 39 -23.87 9.31 -28.31
C GLU A 39 -22.96 8.08 -28.27
N LEU A 40 -22.13 7.96 -27.23
CA LEU A 40 -21.30 6.78 -27.00
C LEU A 40 -22.16 5.57 -26.63
N VAL A 41 -23.09 5.75 -25.69
CA VAL A 41 -23.98 4.68 -25.21
C VAL A 41 -24.87 4.15 -26.34
N ALA A 42 -25.41 5.05 -27.18
CA ALA A 42 -26.18 4.66 -28.36
C ALA A 42 -25.36 3.80 -29.36
N ARG A 43 -24.03 3.93 -29.34
CA ARG A 43 -23.09 3.14 -30.15
C ARG A 43 -22.52 1.93 -29.39
N GLY A 44 -23.04 1.60 -28.22
CA GLY A 44 -22.58 0.47 -27.40
C GLY A 44 -21.20 0.69 -26.77
N VAL A 45 -20.81 1.95 -26.58
CA VAL A 45 -19.55 2.38 -25.95
C VAL A 45 -19.88 3.08 -24.64
N TYR A 46 -19.29 2.63 -23.53
CA TYR A 46 -19.62 3.11 -22.20
C TYR A 46 -18.37 3.72 -21.56
N PRO A 47 -18.39 4.99 -21.12
CA PRO A 47 -17.31 5.56 -20.32
C PRO A 47 -17.15 4.78 -19.01
N VAL A 48 -15.91 4.36 -18.71
CA VAL A 48 -15.59 3.57 -17.52
C VAL A 48 -15.04 4.47 -16.42
N THR A 49 -15.67 4.43 -15.25
CA THR A 49 -15.17 4.99 -14.00
C THR A 49 -14.40 3.91 -13.23
N ASP A 50 -13.19 4.22 -12.81
CA ASP A 50 -12.36 3.36 -11.97
C ASP A 50 -12.39 3.88 -10.52
N PRO A 51 -12.93 3.10 -9.56
CA PRO A 51 -12.93 3.49 -8.15
C PRO A 51 -11.54 3.40 -7.49
N GLY A 52 -10.54 2.83 -8.18
CA GLY A 52 -9.25 2.46 -7.63
C GLY A 52 -9.24 1.02 -7.11
N GLN A 53 -8.05 0.41 -7.12
CA GLN A 53 -7.89 -0.92 -6.56
C GLN A 53 -8.09 -0.90 -5.04
N PRO A 54 -8.67 -1.96 -4.46
CA PRO A 54 -8.64 -2.19 -3.02
C PRO A 54 -7.20 -2.13 -2.48
N ASP A 55 -7.02 -1.71 -1.23
CA ASP A 55 -5.70 -1.62 -0.60
C ASP A 55 -4.97 -2.98 -0.70
N PRO A 56 -3.83 -3.04 -1.41
CA PRO A 56 -3.10 -4.30 -1.61
C PRO A 56 -2.51 -4.86 -0.31
N ALA A 57 -2.44 -4.07 0.77
CA ALA A 57 -2.05 -4.55 2.09
C ALA A 57 -3.20 -5.28 2.82
N LEU A 58 -4.44 -5.13 2.37
CA LEU A 58 -5.63 -5.74 2.99
C LEU A 58 -6.37 -6.71 2.06
N TYR A 59 -6.19 -6.61 0.75
CA TYR A 59 -6.92 -7.41 -0.24
C TYR A 59 -6.02 -7.96 -1.34
N ARG A 60 -6.29 -9.20 -1.74
CA ARG A 60 -5.70 -9.85 -2.92
C ARG A 60 -6.64 -9.68 -4.09
N VAL A 61 -6.28 -8.84 -5.05
CA VAL A 61 -7.02 -8.73 -6.32
C VAL A 61 -6.77 -9.99 -7.15
N THR A 62 -7.84 -10.72 -7.46
CA THR A 62 -7.84 -11.98 -8.22
C THR A 62 -8.34 -11.80 -9.65
N GLY A 63 -9.08 -10.73 -9.90
CA GLY A 63 -9.68 -10.46 -11.19
C GLY A 63 -10.12 -9.01 -11.31
N GLN A 64 -10.45 -8.64 -12.53
CA GLN A 64 -10.96 -7.32 -12.88
C GLN A 64 -11.98 -7.49 -14.00
N ARG A 65 -13.12 -6.83 -13.86
CA ARG A 65 -14.19 -6.84 -14.86
C ARG A 65 -14.85 -5.49 -14.97
N VAL A 66 -15.51 -5.25 -16.08
CA VAL A 66 -16.34 -4.07 -16.26
C VAL A 66 -17.79 -4.45 -16.01
N GLN A 67 -18.47 -3.65 -15.20
CA GLN A 67 -19.91 -3.72 -15.02
C GLN A 67 -20.54 -2.48 -15.66
N ILE A 68 -21.43 -2.69 -16.63
CA ILE A 68 -22.21 -1.62 -17.24
C ILE A 68 -23.44 -1.37 -16.37
N ALA A 69 -23.74 -0.10 -16.10
CA ALA A 69 -24.95 0.35 -15.43
C ALA A 69 -25.46 1.62 -16.15
N ASP A 70 -26.70 1.58 -16.60
CA ASP A 70 -27.37 2.66 -17.33
C ASP A 70 -26.53 3.25 -18.48
N ASP A 71 -26.08 4.49 -18.32
CA ASP A 71 -25.31 5.25 -19.30
C ASP A 71 -23.79 5.17 -19.09
N GLY A 72 -23.33 4.28 -18.20
CA GLY A 72 -21.96 4.20 -17.74
C GLY A 72 -21.46 2.79 -17.51
N ALA A 73 -20.17 2.72 -17.21
CA ALA A 73 -19.52 1.50 -16.78
C ALA A 73 -18.63 1.77 -15.57
N THR A 74 -18.52 0.79 -14.68
CA THR A 74 -17.65 0.84 -13.51
C THR A 74 -16.68 -0.32 -13.59
N LEU A 75 -15.43 -0.05 -13.24
CA LEU A 75 -14.44 -1.09 -13.07
C LEU A 75 -14.64 -1.76 -11.71
N VAL A 76 -14.77 -3.08 -11.73
CA VAL A 76 -14.96 -3.90 -10.54
C VAL A 76 -13.76 -4.82 -10.39
N TYR A 77 -13.16 -4.80 -9.20
CA TYR A 77 -12.08 -5.71 -8.84
C TYR A 77 -12.66 -6.87 -8.03
N ASP A 78 -12.42 -8.08 -8.52
CA ASP A 78 -12.70 -9.29 -7.74
C ASP A 78 -11.52 -9.46 -6.76
N ALA A 79 -11.77 -9.26 -5.47
CA ALA A 79 -10.72 -9.25 -4.46
C ALA A 79 -11.12 -10.08 -3.23
N GLU A 80 -10.15 -10.77 -2.65
CA GLU A 80 -10.29 -11.57 -1.44
C GLU A 80 -9.55 -10.88 -0.28
N PRO A 81 -10.15 -10.73 0.91
CA PRO A 81 -9.44 -10.20 2.07
C PRO A 81 -8.22 -11.06 2.42
N ILE A 82 -7.10 -10.41 2.71
CA ILE A 82 -5.92 -11.07 3.27
C ILE A 82 -6.25 -11.49 4.70
N PRO A 83 -5.97 -12.73 5.11
CA PRO A 83 -6.21 -13.18 6.48
C PRO A 83 -5.48 -12.31 7.51
N ALA A 84 -6.16 -11.91 8.59
CA ALA A 84 -5.58 -11.07 9.64
C ALA A 84 -4.28 -11.64 10.22
N ALA A 85 -4.15 -12.97 10.30
CA ALA A 85 -2.94 -13.64 10.74
C ALA A 85 -1.73 -13.34 9.83
N GLU A 86 -1.94 -13.26 8.52
CA GLU A 86 -0.87 -12.92 7.57
C GLU A 86 -0.47 -11.45 7.67
N VAL A 87 -1.46 -10.55 7.75
CA VAL A 87 -1.22 -9.12 7.97
C VAL A 87 -0.44 -8.90 9.27
N ARG A 88 -0.78 -9.65 10.33
CA ARG A 88 -0.06 -9.64 11.61
C ARG A 88 1.40 -10.01 11.47
N VAL A 89 1.70 -11.11 10.79
CA VAL A 89 3.08 -11.57 10.58
C VAL A 89 3.87 -10.51 9.82
N ALA A 90 3.32 -9.98 8.73
CA ALA A 90 3.98 -8.94 7.94
C ALA A 90 4.22 -7.66 8.78
N LYS A 91 3.24 -7.25 9.58
CA LYS A 91 3.34 -6.05 10.42
C LYS A 91 4.39 -6.19 11.51
N ILE A 92 4.41 -7.30 12.24
CA ILE A 92 5.42 -7.57 13.28
C ILE A 92 6.82 -7.59 12.66
N ALA A 93 6.98 -8.22 11.48
CA ALA A 93 8.26 -8.23 10.78
C ALA A 93 8.72 -6.81 10.41
N ALA A 94 7.82 -5.97 9.90
CA ALA A 94 8.13 -4.58 9.58
C ALA A 94 8.54 -3.75 10.82
N ILE A 95 7.84 -3.93 11.95
CA ILE A 95 8.17 -3.25 13.21
C ILE A 95 9.59 -3.64 13.68
N LYS A 96 9.91 -4.94 13.63
CA LYS A 96 11.25 -5.44 14.02
C LYS A 96 12.34 -4.95 13.11
N ALA A 97 12.12 -5.00 11.79
CA ALA A 97 13.08 -4.47 10.82
C ALA A 97 13.35 -2.97 11.03
N ALA A 98 12.33 -2.18 11.37
CA ALA A 98 12.50 -0.77 11.70
C ALA A 98 13.30 -0.58 13.01
N ALA A 99 13.00 -1.35 14.06
CA ALA A 99 13.79 -1.32 15.30
C ALA A 99 15.26 -1.68 15.05
N ASP A 100 15.53 -2.73 14.27
CA ASP A 100 16.88 -3.16 13.93
C ASP A 100 17.64 -2.06 13.16
N ALA A 101 16.99 -1.43 12.19
CA ALA A 101 17.57 -0.31 11.44
C ALA A 101 17.93 0.89 12.34
N LEU A 102 17.11 1.17 13.36
CA LEU A 102 17.36 2.23 14.34
C LEU A 102 18.51 1.91 15.32
N LEU A 103 18.73 0.63 15.62
CA LEU A 103 19.77 0.17 16.55
C LEU A 103 21.13 -0.01 15.87
N THR A 104 21.13 -0.40 14.60
CA THR A 104 22.33 -0.72 13.78
C THR A 104 23.46 0.33 13.92
N PRO A 105 23.20 1.65 13.85
CA PRO A 105 24.26 2.66 13.94
C PRO A 105 25.06 2.65 15.26
N THR A 106 24.50 2.04 16.31
CA THR A 106 25.08 2.01 17.66
C THR A 106 25.56 0.62 18.09
N ASP A 107 25.44 -0.40 17.25
CA ASP A 107 25.82 -1.77 17.62
C ASP A 107 27.32 -1.92 17.87
N TRP A 108 28.16 -1.15 17.17
CA TRP A 108 29.61 -1.14 17.39
C TRP A 108 29.98 -0.74 18.83
N LEU A 109 29.18 0.13 19.50
CA LEU A 109 29.41 0.51 20.89
C LEU A 109 29.17 -0.67 21.83
N VAL A 110 28.18 -1.51 21.53
CA VAL A 110 27.85 -2.72 22.29
C VAL A 110 28.97 -3.75 22.13
N ILE A 111 29.43 -3.98 20.90
CA ILE A 111 30.53 -4.90 20.60
C ILE A 111 31.80 -4.44 21.32
N ARG A 112 32.19 -3.17 21.15
CA ARG A 112 33.36 -2.58 21.82
C ARG A 112 33.28 -2.75 23.34
N ALA A 113 32.12 -2.49 23.93
CA ALA A 113 31.93 -2.64 25.37
C ALA A 113 32.10 -4.09 25.84
N ALA A 114 31.61 -5.06 25.06
CA ALA A 114 31.78 -6.48 25.37
C ALA A 114 33.25 -6.94 25.24
N GLU A 115 33.99 -6.41 24.28
CA GLU A 115 35.39 -6.80 24.04
C GLU A 115 36.39 -6.12 24.97
N THR A 116 36.16 -4.86 25.32
CA THR A 116 37.16 -4.00 25.99
C THR A 116 36.76 -3.57 27.41
N ALA A 117 35.53 -3.88 27.84
CA ALA A 117 34.89 -3.31 29.03
C ALA A 117 34.75 -1.78 29.02
N ALA A 118 34.98 -1.12 27.87
CA ALA A 118 34.74 0.31 27.74
C ALA A 118 33.25 0.64 27.88
N PRO A 119 32.86 1.61 28.72
CA PRO A 119 31.45 1.92 28.92
C PRO A 119 30.78 2.45 27.64
N ILE A 120 29.51 2.09 27.46
CA ILE A 120 28.64 2.66 26.43
C ILE A 120 28.14 4.03 26.94
N PRO A 121 28.10 5.08 26.10
CA PRO A 121 27.49 6.35 26.48
C PRO A 121 26.07 6.15 27.02
N ALA A 122 25.75 6.78 28.15
CA ALA A 122 24.46 6.60 28.82
C ALA A 122 23.27 6.98 27.91
N THR A 123 23.44 8.00 27.06
CA THR A 123 22.46 8.43 26.07
C THR A 123 22.17 7.34 25.03
N THR A 124 23.19 6.61 24.57
CA THR A 124 23.02 5.46 23.68
C THR A 124 22.28 4.32 24.36
N VAL A 125 22.62 4.00 25.62
CA VAL A 125 21.92 2.96 26.39
C VAL A 125 20.43 3.31 26.54
N ALA A 126 20.14 4.56 26.88
CA ALA A 126 18.77 5.07 27.02
C ALA A 126 18.00 4.98 25.69
N TYR A 127 18.59 5.47 24.58
CA TYR A 127 18.00 5.40 23.25
C TYR A 127 17.68 3.95 22.83
N ARG A 128 18.65 3.03 22.96
CA ARG A 128 18.44 1.60 22.63
C ARG A 128 17.38 0.95 23.52
N GLY A 129 17.25 1.38 24.77
CA GLY A 129 16.16 0.98 25.66
C GLY A 129 14.80 1.45 25.15
N ALA A 130 14.70 2.73 24.79
CA ALA A 130 13.48 3.34 24.27
C ALA A 130 13.02 2.72 22.94
N VAL A 131 13.94 2.42 22.00
CA VAL A 131 13.59 1.73 20.74
C VAL A 131 12.97 0.35 21.03
N ARG A 132 13.57 -0.44 21.92
CA ARG A 132 13.02 -1.76 22.29
C ARG A 132 11.66 -1.65 22.98
N ALA A 133 11.49 -0.65 23.85
CA ALA A 133 10.21 -0.39 24.49
C ALA A 133 9.12 -0.02 23.47
N ALA A 134 9.43 0.83 22.50
CA ALA A 134 8.53 1.21 21.41
C ALA A 134 8.14 0.01 20.53
N SER A 135 9.12 -0.84 20.16
CA SER A 135 8.85 -2.09 19.42
C SER A 135 7.89 -3.00 20.20
N ASN A 136 8.17 -3.25 21.49
CA ASN A 136 7.33 -4.10 22.33
C ASN A 136 5.90 -3.54 22.49
N ALA A 137 5.77 -2.22 22.66
CA ALA A 137 4.47 -1.56 22.75
C ALA A 137 3.67 -1.71 21.45
N ALA A 138 4.33 -1.56 20.29
CA ALA A 138 3.70 -1.76 18.99
C ALA A 138 3.31 -3.23 18.73
N GLU A 139 4.15 -4.19 19.11
CA GLU A 139 3.81 -5.63 19.05
C GLU A 139 2.59 -5.96 19.92
N ALA A 140 2.50 -5.36 21.12
CA ALA A 140 1.32 -5.50 21.98
C ALA A 140 0.06 -4.87 21.37
N ALA A 141 0.18 -3.70 20.74
CA ALA A 141 -0.93 -3.06 20.03
C ALA A 141 -1.41 -3.90 18.83
N VAL A 142 -0.48 -4.51 18.08
CA VAL A 142 -0.82 -5.47 17.01
C VAL A 142 -1.58 -6.67 17.58
N ALA A 143 -1.16 -7.22 18.71
CA ALA A 143 -1.88 -8.32 19.36
C ALA A 143 -3.29 -7.90 19.83
N ALA A 144 -3.41 -6.69 20.38
CA ALA A 144 -4.68 -6.14 20.88
C ALA A 144 -5.70 -5.86 19.76
N ALA A 145 -5.24 -5.65 18.52
CA ALA A 145 -6.11 -5.44 17.36
C ALA A 145 -6.97 -6.67 16.98
N GLY A 146 -6.75 -7.84 17.61
CA GLY A 146 -7.55 -9.04 17.34
C GLY A 146 -7.51 -9.42 15.86
N ASP A 147 -8.64 -9.82 15.29
CA ASP A 147 -8.74 -10.23 13.88
C ASP A 147 -9.08 -9.06 12.91
N ASP A 148 -8.96 -7.81 13.37
CA ASP A 148 -9.13 -6.64 12.50
C ASP A 148 -7.83 -6.34 11.75
N ALA A 149 -7.78 -6.78 10.48
CA ALA A 149 -6.63 -6.56 9.61
C ALA A 149 -6.30 -5.07 9.38
N ALA A 150 -7.32 -4.20 9.32
CA ALA A 150 -7.11 -2.77 9.14
C ALA A 150 -6.51 -2.14 10.42
N ALA A 151 -7.01 -2.52 11.59
CA ALA A 151 -6.46 -2.09 12.86
C ALA A 151 -5.00 -2.57 13.06
N ILE A 152 -4.68 -3.82 12.67
CA ILE A 152 -3.30 -4.33 12.67
C ILE A 152 -2.41 -3.45 11.78
N LEU A 153 -2.84 -3.17 10.56
CA LEU A 153 -2.07 -2.40 9.59
C LEU A 153 -1.82 -0.96 10.07
N ALA A 154 -2.79 -0.37 10.76
CA ALA A 154 -2.74 0.99 11.29
C ALA A 154 -1.76 1.19 12.47
N VAL A 155 -1.29 0.12 13.12
CA VAL A 155 -0.36 0.25 14.26
C VAL A 155 0.92 0.95 13.82
N THR A 156 1.26 2.06 14.46
CA THR A 156 2.47 2.83 14.13
C THR A 156 3.30 2.97 15.39
N PRO A 157 4.54 2.42 15.45
CA PRO A 157 5.39 2.58 16.61
C PRO A 157 5.84 4.04 16.78
N GLU A 158 5.83 4.52 18.01
CA GLU A 158 6.39 5.83 18.38
C GLU A 158 7.90 5.67 18.64
N TRP A 159 8.71 5.88 17.61
CA TRP A 159 10.17 5.72 17.72
C TRP A 159 10.82 6.91 18.44
N PRO A 160 11.81 6.66 19.32
CA PRO A 160 12.59 7.75 19.92
C PRO A 160 13.50 8.40 18.87
N GLU A 161 13.82 9.67 19.06
CA GLU A 161 14.83 10.35 18.27
C GLU A 161 16.24 9.95 18.73
N LEU A 162 17.14 9.74 17.77
CA LEU A 162 18.55 9.55 18.10
C LEU A 162 19.07 10.89 18.67
N PRO A 163 19.69 10.91 19.86
CA PRO A 163 20.28 12.13 20.37
C PRO A 163 21.30 12.65 19.35
N ALA A 164 21.25 13.94 19.04
CA ALA A 164 22.19 14.56 18.12
C ALA A 164 23.61 14.15 18.50
N SER A 165 24.38 13.67 17.52
CA SER A 165 25.82 13.56 17.70
C SER A 165 26.30 14.97 18.00
N THR A 166 26.76 15.23 19.22
CA THR A 166 27.41 16.48 19.56
C THR A 166 28.54 16.63 18.53
N THR A 167 28.36 17.51 17.56
CA THR A 167 29.46 18.03 16.77
C THR A 167 30.32 18.74 17.79
N GLU A 168 31.31 18.05 18.36
CA GLU A 168 32.44 18.72 18.99
C GLU A 168 33.06 19.56 17.89
N GLY A 169 32.64 20.83 17.84
CA GLY A 169 33.26 21.85 17.04
C GLY A 169 34.72 21.89 17.43
N THR A 170 35.56 21.45 16.49
CA THR A 170 36.98 21.68 16.43
C THR A 170 37.28 23.10 16.91
N SER A 171 37.83 23.20 18.11
CA SER A 171 38.44 24.41 18.65
C SER A 171 39.91 24.08 18.89
N GLU A 172 40.73 24.27 17.86
CA GLU A 172 42.10 24.85 17.89
C GLU A 172 42.77 24.73 16.51
#